data_AF-A0A964D0X5-F1
#
_entry.id   AF-A0A964D0X5-F1
#
_cell.length_a   1.000
_cell.length_b   1.000
_cell.length_c   1.000
_cell.angle_alpha   90.00
_cell.angle_beta   90.00
_cell.angle_gamma   90.00
#
_symmetry.space_group_name_H-M   'P 1'
#
loop_
_entity.id
_entity.type
_entity.pdbx_description
1 polymer ?
#
loop_
_entity_poly.entity_id
_entity_poly.type
_entity_poly.pdbx_seq_one_letter_code
_entity_poly.pdbx_strand_id
1 'polypeptide(L)'
;MFDRPLKTPVAFIIFKRPEETQRVFAEIRKVKPSKLLVVADGPRPDKPGEDAQCAAARAIIEQVDWECEVLRNYAETNLGCRQRVSSGLDWVFDTVEEAIIIEDDCLPDSSFFYFAEELLERYRYDERIMSISGQNVQFGKQRTDFSYYFSRYTHCWSWASWRRAWRHYDLDMKLWPSVRDGNFLMDVLGDAHAAKIWTKTCQLCYDKAIDTWDFQWTFASFIQNGLNILSNVNLAANIGHGTGGTHTDDINSPYNNMSVEPIAFPLKHPPFVIRDAQADRFTQESLYDYDPKLVKKVQRKIKGLLKM
;
A
#
# COMPACT_ATOMS: atom_id res chain seq x y z
N MET A 1 -11.47 -7.68 -20.50
CA MET A 1 -11.40 -6.26 -20.10
C MET A 1 -12.82 -5.82 -19.79
N PHE A 2 -13.06 -5.23 -18.63
CA PHE A 2 -14.40 -4.78 -18.28
C PHE A 2 -14.76 -3.60 -19.18
N ASP A 3 -15.81 -3.75 -19.99
CA ASP A 3 -16.27 -2.71 -20.92
C ASP A 3 -17.20 -1.71 -20.23
N ARG A 4 -16.81 -1.31 -19.00
CA ARG A 4 -17.59 -0.35 -18.20
C ARG A 4 -16.68 0.54 -17.35
N PRO A 5 -17.11 1.80 -17.10
CA PRO A 5 -16.50 2.64 -16.09
C PRO A 5 -16.49 1.98 -14.70
N LEU A 6 -15.46 2.30 -13.93
CA LEU A 6 -15.36 1.98 -12.51
C LEU A 6 -16.33 2.86 -11.72
N LYS A 7 -17.10 2.25 -10.82
CA LYS A 7 -18.06 2.95 -9.96
C LYS A 7 -17.43 3.40 -8.65
N THR A 8 -16.47 2.61 -8.15
CA THR A 8 -15.76 2.92 -6.92
C THR A 8 -14.90 4.18 -7.08
N PRO A 9 -14.92 5.12 -6.11
CA PRO A 9 -14.01 6.26 -6.09
C PRO A 9 -12.54 5.84 -6.06
N VAL A 10 -11.69 6.56 -6.80
CA VAL A 10 -10.24 6.38 -6.75
C VAL A 10 -9.62 7.57 -6.02
N ALA A 11 -8.80 7.30 -5.00
CA ALA A 11 -7.90 8.26 -4.39
C ALA A 11 -6.51 8.13 -5.02
N PHE A 12 -5.97 9.22 -5.56
CA PHE A 12 -4.65 9.25 -6.17
C PHE A 12 -3.72 10.19 -5.39
N ILE A 13 -2.70 9.61 -4.75
CA ILE A 13 -1.76 10.31 -3.89
C ILE A 13 -0.49 10.60 -4.70
N ILE A 14 -0.17 11.87 -4.89
CA ILE A 14 0.92 12.33 -5.75
C ILE A 14 1.85 13.29 -5.02
N PHE A 15 3.08 13.43 -5.49
CA PHE A 15 3.98 14.49 -5.03
C PHE A 15 4.65 15.21 -6.20
N LYS A 16 5.89 14.83 -6.52
CA LYS A 16 6.80 15.57 -7.41
C LYS A 16 7.39 14.71 -8.52
N ARG A 17 6.77 13.57 -8.80
CA ARG A 17 7.24 12.55 -9.76
C ARG A 17 6.34 12.56 -10.99
N PRO A 18 6.42 13.57 -11.89
CA PRO A 18 5.49 13.72 -13.00
C PRO A 18 5.51 12.53 -13.97
N GLU A 19 6.68 11.91 -14.21
CA GLU A 19 6.78 10.78 -15.14
C GLU A 19 6.05 9.53 -14.60
N GLU A 20 6.28 9.17 -13.33
CA GLU A 20 5.58 8.08 -12.67
C GLU A 20 4.09 8.40 -12.49
N THR A 21 3.77 9.62 -12.08
CA THR A 21 2.39 10.11 -11.98
C THR A 21 1.65 9.93 -13.31
N GLN A 22 2.28 10.26 -14.44
CA GLN A 22 1.68 10.11 -15.77
C GLN A 22 1.41 8.64 -16.12
N ARG A 23 2.34 7.75 -15.77
CA ARG A 23 2.20 6.30 -16.02
C ARG A 23 1.07 5.71 -15.19
N VAL A 24 1.01 6.03 -13.92
CA VAL A 24 -0.05 5.56 -13.02
C VAL A 24 -1.41 6.15 -13.39
N PHE A 25 -1.47 7.46 -13.68
CA PHE A 25 -2.69 8.11 -14.16
C PHE A 25 -3.23 7.49 -15.45
N ALA A 26 -2.35 7.05 -16.36
CA ALA A 26 -2.77 6.36 -17.58
C ALA A 26 -3.56 5.07 -17.28
N GLU A 27 -3.22 4.32 -16.23
CA GLU A 27 -4.00 3.15 -15.80
C GLU A 27 -5.34 3.54 -15.16
N ILE A 28 -5.36 4.60 -14.34
CA ILE A 28 -6.62 5.16 -13.77
C ILE A 28 -7.55 5.63 -14.90
N ARG A 29 -7.01 6.31 -15.92
CA ARG A 29 -7.76 6.79 -17.09
C ARG A 29 -8.39 5.66 -17.90
N LYS A 30 -7.80 4.46 -17.95
CA LYS A 30 -8.39 3.30 -18.64
C LYS A 30 -9.70 2.85 -17.99
N VAL A 31 -9.78 2.90 -16.66
CA VAL A 31 -10.94 2.43 -15.89
C VAL A 31 -11.98 3.53 -15.65
N LYS A 32 -11.65 4.79 -15.96
CA LYS A 32 -12.58 5.93 -15.99
C LYS A 32 -13.46 6.02 -14.73
N PRO A 33 -12.88 6.16 -13.52
CA PRO A 33 -13.68 6.24 -12.31
C PRO A 33 -14.61 7.46 -12.37
N SER A 34 -15.84 7.33 -11.88
CA SER A 34 -16.79 8.46 -11.83
C SER A 34 -16.38 9.53 -10.82
N LYS A 35 -15.48 9.20 -9.88
CA LYS A 35 -14.94 10.12 -8.87
C LYS A 35 -13.44 9.88 -8.66
N LEU A 36 -12.67 10.95 -8.75
CA LEU A 36 -11.23 10.96 -8.52
C LEU A 36 -10.88 11.97 -7.42
N LEU A 37 -10.37 11.48 -6.30
CA LEU A 37 -9.90 12.30 -5.18
C LEU A 37 -8.38 12.40 -5.25
N VAL A 38 -7.82 13.58 -5.51
CA VAL A 38 -6.37 13.75 -5.64
C VAL A 38 -5.80 14.42 -4.40
N VAL A 39 -4.86 13.74 -3.78
CA VAL A 39 -4.09 14.21 -2.62
C VAL A 39 -2.69 14.53 -3.11
N ALA A 40 -2.26 15.79 -3.05
CA ALA A 40 -0.89 16.17 -3.42
C ALA A 40 -0.14 16.78 -2.25
N ASP A 41 1.11 16.38 -2.04
CA ASP A 41 2.02 17.12 -1.14
C ASP A 41 2.54 18.41 -1.80
N GLY A 42 3.07 19.32 -0.98
CA GLY A 42 3.70 20.56 -1.42
C GLY A 42 5.21 20.42 -1.62
N PRO A 43 5.84 21.33 -2.38
CA PRO A 43 7.29 21.34 -2.57
C PRO A 43 8.02 21.63 -1.26
N ARG A 44 9.24 21.12 -1.13
CA ARG A 44 10.10 21.45 0.02
C ARG A 44 10.74 22.82 -0.18
N PRO A 45 10.64 23.76 0.79
CA PRO A 45 11.16 25.12 0.62
C PRO A 45 12.66 25.19 0.31
N ASP A 46 13.43 24.18 0.74
CA ASP A 46 14.89 24.10 0.61
C ASP A 46 15.36 23.29 -0.62
N LYS A 47 14.45 22.87 -1.50
CA LYS A 47 14.76 22.04 -2.69
C LYS A 47 14.38 22.78 -3.99
N PRO A 48 15.33 23.49 -4.61
CA PRO A 48 15.10 24.19 -5.88
C PRO A 48 14.56 23.25 -6.98
N GLY A 49 13.54 23.69 -7.70
CA GLY A 49 12.93 22.96 -8.81
C GLY A 49 11.81 21.99 -8.42
N GLU A 50 11.63 21.69 -7.13
CA GLU A 50 10.50 20.83 -6.69
C GLU A 50 9.14 21.50 -6.89
N ASP A 51 9.09 22.83 -6.86
CA ASP A 51 7.91 23.62 -7.18
C ASP A 51 7.42 23.33 -8.60
N ALA A 52 8.35 23.36 -9.57
CA ALA A 52 8.05 23.01 -10.97
C ALA A 52 7.66 21.54 -11.14
N GLN A 53 8.33 20.62 -10.42
CA GLN A 53 7.99 19.19 -10.45
C GLN A 53 6.60 18.90 -9.86
N CYS A 54 6.25 19.52 -8.74
CA CYS A 54 4.92 19.42 -8.14
C CYS A 54 3.85 20.00 -9.08
N ALA A 55 4.12 21.17 -9.68
CA ALA A 55 3.21 21.77 -10.65
C ALA A 55 2.99 20.86 -11.86
N ALA A 56 4.05 20.27 -12.40
CA ALA A 56 3.98 19.31 -13.51
C ALA A 56 3.19 18.05 -13.13
N ALA A 57 3.40 17.49 -11.94
CA ALA A 57 2.65 16.32 -11.47
C ALA A 57 1.15 16.64 -11.30
N ARG A 58 0.81 17.80 -10.71
CA ARG A 58 -0.59 18.25 -10.56
C ARG A 58 -1.27 18.51 -11.89
N ALA A 59 -0.55 19.02 -12.90
CA ALA A 59 -1.09 19.29 -14.22
C ALA A 59 -1.55 18.03 -14.98
N ILE A 60 -1.04 16.85 -14.61
CA ILE A 60 -1.48 15.56 -15.19
C ILE A 60 -2.95 15.28 -14.89
N ILE A 61 -3.43 15.72 -13.72
CA ILE A 61 -4.83 15.55 -13.31
C ILE A 61 -5.78 16.32 -14.22
N GLU A 62 -5.32 17.38 -14.88
CA GLU A 62 -6.12 18.16 -15.83
C GLU A 62 -6.33 17.42 -17.16
N GLN A 63 -5.69 16.26 -17.36
CA GLN A 63 -5.89 15.41 -18.54
C GLN A 63 -7.11 14.47 -18.42
N VAL A 64 -7.90 14.60 -17.34
CA VAL A 64 -9.16 13.85 -17.20
C VAL A 64 -10.12 14.25 -18.34
N ASP A 65 -10.37 13.30 -19.22
CA ASP A 65 -11.15 13.48 -20.45
C ASP A 65 -12.41 12.59 -20.51
N TRP A 66 -12.88 12.14 -19.35
CA TRP A 66 -14.12 11.39 -19.16
C TRP A 66 -15.00 12.05 -18.10
N GLU A 67 -16.26 11.64 -18.02
CA GLU A 67 -17.18 12.11 -16.97
C GLU A 67 -16.69 11.68 -15.59
N CYS A 68 -16.14 12.64 -14.83
CA CYS A 68 -15.50 12.39 -13.55
C CYS A 68 -15.65 13.61 -12.63
N GLU A 69 -16.13 13.38 -11.40
CA GLU A 69 -16.02 14.37 -10.33
C GLU A 69 -14.59 14.34 -9.78
N VAL A 70 -13.80 15.38 -10.08
CA VAL A 70 -12.40 15.50 -9.62
C VAL A 70 -12.32 16.44 -8.42
N LEU A 71 -12.00 15.88 -7.25
CA LEU A 71 -11.78 16.63 -6.01
C LEU A 71 -10.29 16.71 -5.72
N ARG A 72 -9.79 17.89 -5.35
CA ARG A 72 -8.36 18.15 -5.18
C ARG A 72 -8.08 18.63 -3.75
N ASN A 73 -7.17 17.96 -3.06
CA ASN A 73 -6.63 18.35 -1.77
C ASN A 73 -5.11 18.50 -1.91
N TYR A 74 -4.64 19.72 -2.17
CA TYR A 74 -3.23 20.01 -2.44
C TYR A 74 -2.64 20.79 -1.28
N ALA A 75 -1.56 20.29 -0.70
CA ALA A 75 -0.81 21.03 0.31
C ALA A 75 0.04 22.13 -0.35
N GLU A 76 0.11 23.30 0.29
CA GLU A 76 0.97 24.41 -0.16
C GLU A 76 2.44 24.13 0.12
N THR A 77 2.73 23.52 1.27
CA THR A 77 4.08 23.17 1.72
C THR A 77 4.20 21.66 1.91
N ASN A 78 5.44 21.16 1.88
CA ASN A 78 5.71 19.75 2.14
C ASN A 78 5.35 19.36 3.58
N LEU A 79 4.45 18.39 3.75
CA LEU A 79 4.08 17.84 5.06
C LEU A 79 4.83 16.55 5.39
N GLY A 80 5.47 15.91 4.40
CA GLY A 80 6.17 14.64 4.56
C GLY A 80 5.23 13.44 4.48
N CYS A 81 5.80 12.24 4.33
CA CYS A 81 5.03 11.02 4.03
C CYS A 81 4.02 10.69 5.13
N ARG A 82 4.48 10.69 6.39
CA ARG A 82 3.67 10.36 7.57
C ARG A 82 2.43 11.22 7.68
N GLN A 83 2.61 12.54 7.60
CA GLN A 83 1.53 13.51 7.82
C GLN A 83 0.67 13.69 6.56
N ARG A 84 1.30 13.76 5.37
CA ARG A 84 0.56 14.04 4.15
C ARG A 84 -0.37 12.92 3.77
N VAL A 85 0.13 11.68 3.80
CA VAL A 85 -0.67 10.52 3.40
C VAL A 85 -1.82 10.32 4.39
N SER A 86 -1.55 10.37 5.70
CA SER A 86 -2.62 10.19 6.71
C SER A 86 -3.70 11.26 6.60
N SER A 87 -3.34 12.55 6.57
CA SER A 87 -4.31 13.64 6.45
C SER A 87 -5.07 13.64 5.12
N GLY A 88 -4.41 13.15 4.06
CA GLY A 88 -5.05 12.93 2.77
C GLY A 88 -6.10 11.82 2.83
N LEU A 89 -5.77 10.70 3.47
CA LEU A 89 -6.69 9.58 3.67
C LEU A 89 -7.84 9.93 4.61
N ASP A 90 -7.60 10.72 5.67
CA ASP A 90 -8.65 11.27 6.52
C ASP A 90 -9.65 12.07 5.68
N TRP A 91 -9.15 12.99 4.83
CA TRP A 91 -10.01 13.75 3.92
C TRP A 91 -10.75 12.88 2.90
N VAL A 92 -10.09 11.86 2.34
CA VAL A 92 -10.71 10.90 1.41
C VAL A 92 -11.88 10.21 2.11
N PHE A 93 -11.66 9.64 3.29
CA PHE A 93 -12.67 8.88 4.01
C PHE A 93 -13.70 9.77 4.73
N ASP A 94 -13.43 11.05 4.93
CA ASP A 94 -14.48 12.01 5.29
C ASP A 94 -15.43 12.25 4.11
N THR A 95 -14.91 12.18 2.88
CA THR A 95 -15.65 12.45 1.63
C THR A 95 -16.40 11.22 1.10
N VAL A 96 -15.84 10.01 1.21
CA VAL A 96 -16.41 8.76 0.66
C VAL A 96 -16.36 7.60 1.65
N GLU A 97 -17.34 6.70 1.57
CA GLU A 97 -17.40 5.50 2.44
C GLU A 97 -16.33 4.45 2.11
N GLU A 98 -15.82 4.44 0.88
CA GLU A 98 -14.79 3.54 0.40
C GLU A 98 -14.03 4.15 -0.77
N ALA A 99 -12.79 3.72 -0.94
CA ALA A 99 -11.95 4.16 -2.05
C ALA A 99 -10.95 3.09 -2.43
N ILE A 100 -10.53 3.13 -3.70
CA ILE A 100 -9.31 2.49 -4.20
C ILE A 100 -8.20 3.54 -4.11
N ILE A 101 -7.11 3.24 -3.42
CA ILE A 101 -6.00 4.14 -3.13
C ILE A 101 -4.79 3.72 -3.95
N ILE A 102 -4.29 4.66 -4.76
CA ILE A 102 -3.12 4.50 -5.62
C ILE A 102 -2.12 5.62 -5.30
N GLU A 103 -0.83 5.29 -5.20
CA GLU A 103 0.27 6.24 -5.05
C GLU A 103 0.98 6.48 -6.40
N ASP A 104 1.64 7.64 -6.57
CA ASP A 104 2.30 8.03 -7.82
C ASP A 104 3.38 7.06 -8.31
N ASP A 105 3.90 6.21 -7.43
CA ASP A 105 4.91 5.21 -7.75
C ASP A 105 4.41 3.76 -7.69
N CYS A 106 3.11 3.54 -7.52
CA CYS A 106 2.50 2.22 -7.54
C CYS A 106 1.73 2.05 -8.84
N LEU A 107 2.30 1.31 -9.80
CA LEU A 107 1.68 1.04 -11.09
C LEU A 107 0.77 -0.20 -11.01
N PRO A 108 -0.56 -0.05 -11.02
CA PRO A 108 -1.48 -1.17 -10.97
C PRO A 108 -1.61 -1.84 -12.34
N ASP A 109 -1.84 -3.16 -12.36
CA ASP A 109 -2.49 -3.81 -13.49
C ASP A 109 -3.96 -3.37 -13.57
N SER A 110 -4.51 -3.19 -14.76
CA SER A 110 -5.88 -2.70 -14.93
C SER A 110 -6.94 -3.61 -14.28
N SER A 111 -6.65 -4.91 -14.09
CA SER A 111 -7.55 -5.84 -13.40
C SER A 111 -7.65 -5.60 -11.89
N PHE A 112 -6.67 -4.90 -11.29
CA PHE A 112 -6.70 -4.53 -9.86
C PHE A 112 -7.93 -3.71 -9.49
N PHE A 113 -8.30 -2.73 -10.30
CA PHE A 113 -9.40 -1.82 -9.98
C PHE A 113 -10.73 -2.57 -9.80
N TYR A 114 -11.01 -3.54 -10.69
CA TYR A 114 -12.23 -4.33 -10.62
C TYR A 114 -12.15 -5.44 -9.56
N PHE A 115 -10.94 -5.94 -9.27
CA PHE A 115 -10.70 -6.81 -8.13
C PHE A 115 -11.04 -6.09 -6.82
N ALA A 116 -10.57 -4.86 -6.66
CA ALA A 116 -10.84 -4.04 -5.49
C ALA A 116 -12.33 -3.65 -5.40
N GLU A 117 -12.96 -3.23 -6.50
CA GLU A 117 -14.39 -2.87 -6.51
C GLU A 117 -15.29 -4.06 -6.11
N GLU A 118 -15.04 -5.26 -6.66
CA GLU A 118 -15.82 -6.45 -6.31
C GLU A 118 -15.66 -6.82 -4.82
N LEU A 119 -14.45 -6.69 -4.27
CA LEU A 119 -14.18 -7.02 -2.88
C LEU A 119 -14.65 -5.94 -1.90
N LEU A 120 -14.60 -4.66 -2.30
CA LEU A 120 -15.17 -3.55 -1.54
C LEU A 120 -16.68 -3.75 -1.34
N GLU A 121 -17.38 -4.14 -2.40
CA GLU A 121 -18.81 -4.48 -2.33
C GLU A 121 -19.05 -5.72 -1.47
N ARG A 122 -18.30 -6.81 -1.72
CA ARG A 122 -18.50 -8.09 -1.02
C ARG A 122 -18.28 -8.01 0.48
N TYR A 123 -17.27 -7.25 0.93
CA TYR A 123 -16.88 -7.14 2.33
C TYR A 123 -17.28 -5.80 2.97
N ARG A 124 -18.19 -5.06 2.32
CA ARG A 124 -18.67 -3.73 2.77
C ARG A 124 -19.04 -3.68 4.24
N TYR A 125 -19.69 -4.71 4.75
CA TYR A 125 -20.18 -4.80 6.13
C TYR A 125 -19.45 -5.83 7.00
N ASP A 126 -18.40 -6.48 6.48
CA ASP A 126 -17.63 -7.46 7.25
C ASP A 126 -16.50 -6.76 8.00
N GLU A 127 -16.77 -6.41 9.28
CA GLU A 127 -15.80 -5.70 10.12
C GLU A 127 -14.52 -6.48 10.41
N ARG A 128 -14.45 -7.77 10.07
CA ARG A 128 -13.20 -8.54 10.15
C ARG A 128 -12.19 -8.12 9.10
N ILE A 129 -12.62 -7.49 8.00
CA ILE A 129 -11.77 -7.10 6.88
C ILE A 129 -11.45 -5.60 6.93
N MET A 130 -10.16 -5.28 6.95
CA MET A 130 -9.63 -3.92 7.09
C MET A 130 -9.17 -3.32 5.76
N SER A 131 -8.54 -4.13 4.89
CA SER A 131 -7.94 -3.65 3.65
C SER A 131 -7.99 -4.73 2.56
N ILE A 132 -7.91 -4.29 1.31
CA ILE A 132 -7.73 -5.10 0.10
C ILE A 132 -6.46 -4.60 -0.59
N SER A 133 -5.55 -5.48 -1.01
CA SER A 133 -4.33 -5.11 -1.71
C SER A 133 -4.06 -5.96 -2.95
N GLY A 134 -3.65 -5.28 -4.01
CA GLY A 134 -3.13 -5.89 -5.23
C GLY A 134 -1.67 -6.33 -5.11
N GLN A 135 -0.96 -5.91 -4.06
CA GLN A 135 0.43 -6.30 -3.86
C GLN A 135 0.52 -7.75 -3.38
N ASN A 136 1.35 -8.54 -4.07
CA ASN A 136 1.71 -9.88 -3.65
C ASN A 136 3.23 -10.03 -3.58
N VAL A 137 3.75 -10.18 -2.36
CA VAL A 137 5.19 -10.36 -2.07
C VAL A 137 5.59 -11.82 -1.91
N GLN A 138 4.79 -12.76 -2.44
CA GLN A 138 5.08 -14.20 -2.36
C GLN A 138 6.05 -14.68 -3.45
N PHE A 139 6.52 -13.77 -4.32
CA PHE A 139 7.46 -14.03 -5.42
C PHE A 139 7.03 -15.18 -6.34
N GLY A 140 5.78 -15.13 -6.79
CA GLY A 140 5.19 -16.13 -7.68
C GLY A 140 4.69 -17.41 -7.00
N LYS A 141 4.84 -17.54 -5.67
CA LYS A 141 4.25 -18.64 -4.92
C LYS A 141 2.75 -18.41 -4.73
N GLN A 142 1.94 -19.17 -5.45
CA GLN A 142 0.50 -19.23 -5.21
C GLN A 142 0.23 -19.95 -3.89
N ARG A 143 -0.53 -19.32 -3.00
CA ARG A 143 -0.82 -19.83 -1.64
C ARG A 143 -2.13 -20.62 -1.58
N THR A 144 -2.97 -20.41 -2.58
CA THR A 144 -4.32 -20.94 -2.66
C THR A 144 -4.76 -21.09 -4.11
N ASP A 145 -5.81 -21.87 -4.35
CA ASP A 145 -6.50 -21.93 -5.65
C ASP A 145 -7.54 -20.81 -5.85
N PHE A 146 -7.76 -20.00 -4.80
CA PHE A 146 -8.63 -18.83 -4.80
C PHE A 146 -7.92 -17.60 -5.40
N SER A 147 -8.69 -16.58 -5.79
CA SER A 147 -8.16 -15.34 -6.34
C SER A 147 -7.40 -14.49 -5.31
N TYR A 148 -7.65 -14.73 -4.02
CA TYR A 148 -7.04 -14.01 -2.91
C TYR A 148 -7.03 -14.86 -1.64
N TYR A 149 -6.23 -14.43 -0.66
CA TYR A 149 -6.15 -15.02 0.67
C TYR A 149 -6.23 -13.91 1.73
N PHE A 150 -6.37 -14.30 3.00
CA PHE A 150 -6.40 -13.37 4.12
C PHE A 150 -5.08 -13.38 4.87
N SER A 151 -4.60 -12.19 5.21
CA SER A 151 -3.33 -11.93 5.87
C SER A 151 -3.57 -11.04 7.08
N ARG A 152 -2.73 -11.15 8.11
CA ARG A 152 -2.70 -10.14 9.18
C ARG A 152 -1.99 -8.85 8.77
N TYR A 153 -1.08 -8.94 7.80
CA TYR A 153 -0.32 -7.80 7.30
C TYR A 153 -1.12 -7.01 6.28
N THR A 154 -1.00 -5.69 6.35
CA THR A 154 -1.47 -4.79 5.31
C THR A 154 -0.37 -4.63 4.26
N HIS A 155 -0.79 -4.34 3.03
CA HIS A 155 0.08 -3.99 1.92
C HIS A 155 -0.51 -2.77 1.22
N CYS A 156 0.32 -1.77 0.94
CA CYS A 156 -0.12 -0.44 0.52
C CYS A 156 0.15 -0.14 -0.97
N TRP A 157 0.71 -1.08 -1.74
CA TRP A 157 0.89 -0.85 -3.19
C TRP A 157 -0.36 -1.23 -3.96
N SER A 158 -1.11 -0.21 -4.39
CA SER A 158 -2.45 -0.34 -4.98
C SER A 158 -3.39 -1.13 -4.06
N TRP A 159 -4.11 -0.40 -3.21
CA TRP A 159 -4.95 -0.99 -2.17
C TRP A 159 -6.31 -0.31 -2.11
N ALA A 160 -7.22 -0.84 -1.29
CA ALA A 160 -8.55 -0.30 -1.12
C ALA A 160 -9.03 -0.54 0.31
N SER A 161 -9.88 0.34 0.81
CA SER A 161 -10.45 0.23 2.15
C SER A 161 -11.74 1.04 2.28
N TRP A 162 -12.32 1.00 3.47
CA TRP A 162 -13.56 1.67 3.85
C TRP A 162 -13.31 2.68 4.95
N ARG A 163 -14.13 3.74 5.02
CA ARG A 163 -14.21 4.68 6.14
C ARG A 163 -14.35 3.94 7.47
N ARG A 164 -15.19 2.89 7.51
CA ARG A 164 -15.41 2.05 8.70
C ARG A 164 -14.14 1.36 9.23
N ALA A 165 -13.16 1.08 8.36
CA ALA A 165 -11.90 0.48 8.75
C ALA A 165 -10.88 1.58 9.06
N TRP A 166 -10.80 2.62 8.22
CA TRP A 166 -9.87 3.73 8.41
C TRP A 166 -10.07 4.51 9.71
N ARG A 167 -11.30 4.57 10.26
CA ARG A 167 -11.57 5.19 11.58
C ARG A 167 -10.73 4.63 12.73
N HIS A 168 -10.14 3.45 12.57
CA HIS A 168 -9.26 2.83 13.57
C HIS A 168 -7.80 3.28 13.44
N TYR A 169 -7.44 3.98 12.37
CA TYR A 169 -6.11 4.55 12.18
C TYR A 169 -5.88 5.67 13.19
N ASP A 170 -4.75 5.61 13.89
CA ASP A 170 -4.28 6.65 14.82
C ASP A 170 -2.82 6.95 14.53
N LEU A 171 -2.58 8.14 13.98
CA LEU A 171 -1.24 8.60 13.58
C LEU A 171 -0.25 8.62 14.74
N ASP A 172 -0.72 8.92 15.95
CA ASP A 172 0.09 9.01 17.17
C ASP A 172 0.16 7.68 17.93
N MET A 173 -0.53 6.64 17.45
CA MET A 173 -0.55 5.30 18.04
C MET A 173 -0.76 5.32 19.57
N LYS A 174 -1.77 6.04 20.08
CA LYS A 174 -1.97 6.28 21.52
C LYS A 174 -2.10 5.00 22.35
N LEU A 175 -2.54 3.91 21.73
CA LEU A 175 -2.69 2.59 22.35
C LEU A 175 -1.40 1.76 22.35
N TRP A 176 -0.33 2.22 21.68
CA TRP A 176 0.93 1.49 21.61
C TRP A 176 1.52 1.15 22.98
N PRO A 177 1.59 2.06 23.97
CA PRO A 177 2.13 1.72 25.29
C PRO A 177 1.39 0.54 25.95
N SER A 178 0.06 0.51 25.88
CA SER A 178 -0.74 -0.60 26.43
C SER A 178 -0.50 -1.91 25.69
N VAL A 179 -0.39 -1.88 24.36
CA VAL A 179 -0.11 -3.06 23.54
C VAL A 179 1.30 -3.61 23.81
N ARG A 180 2.28 -2.72 23.93
CA ARG A 180 3.68 -3.05 24.24
C ARG A 180 3.80 -3.68 25.62
N ASP A 181 3.28 -3.02 26.65
CA ASP A 181 3.45 -3.41 28.04
C ASP A 181 2.61 -4.68 28.38
N GLY A 182 1.50 -4.89 27.66
CA GLY A 182 0.71 -6.13 27.71
C GLY A 182 1.28 -7.28 26.87
N ASN A 183 2.34 -7.05 26.07
CA ASN A 183 2.91 -8.03 25.13
C ASN A 183 1.90 -8.59 24.11
N PHE A 184 0.84 -7.84 23.77
CA PHE A 184 -0.25 -8.32 22.92
C PHE A 184 0.15 -8.59 21.47
N LEU A 185 1.27 -8.04 21.00
CA LEU A 185 1.81 -8.40 19.69
C LEU A 185 2.19 -9.89 19.61
N MET A 186 2.56 -10.52 20.72
CA MET A 186 2.79 -11.97 20.75
C MET A 186 1.49 -12.74 20.50
N ASP A 187 0.36 -12.27 21.03
CA ASP A 187 -0.95 -12.93 20.85
C ASP A 187 -1.45 -12.81 19.40
N VAL A 188 -1.26 -11.63 18.79
CA VAL A 188 -1.65 -11.39 17.39
C VAL A 188 -0.75 -12.15 16.41
N LEU A 189 0.57 -12.10 16.65
CA LEU A 189 1.55 -12.64 15.71
C LEU A 189 1.86 -14.12 15.94
N GLY A 190 1.68 -14.64 17.15
CA GLY A 190 1.94 -16.05 17.50
C GLY A 190 3.39 -16.49 17.25
N ASP A 191 4.32 -15.54 17.11
CA ASP A 191 5.73 -15.76 16.80
C ASP A 191 6.59 -14.71 17.51
N ALA A 192 7.53 -15.17 18.33
CA ALA A 192 8.33 -14.28 19.19
C ALA A 192 9.31 -13.42 18.39
N HIS A 193 9.79 -13.90 17.24
CA HIS A 193 10.68 -13.14 16.38
C HIS A 193 9.93 -11.98 15.73
N ALA A 194 8.79 -12.28 15.09
CA ALA A 194 7.91 -11.30 14.50
C ALA A 194 7.45 -10.27 15.55
N ALA A 195 7.03 -10.71 16.74
CA ALA A 195 6.62 -9.81 17.82
C ALA A 195 7.74 -8.85 18.24
N LYS A 196 8.99 -9.32 18.31
CA LYS A 196 10.14 -8.46 18.61
C LYS A 196 10.39 -7.42 17.50
N ILE A 197 10.35 -7.84 16.23
CA ILE A 197 10.54 -6.93 15.09
C ILE A 197 9.45 -5.87 15.07
N TRP A 198 8.19 -6.28 15.16
CA TRP A 198 7.05 -5.36 15.17
C TRP A 198 7.00 -4.47 16.41
N THR A 199 7.46 -4.94 17.57
CA THR A 199 7.60 -4.09 18.75
C THR A 199 8.57 -2.95 18.50
N LYS A 200 9.72 -3.24 17.89
CA LYS A 200 10.70 -2.22 17.52
C LYS A 200 10.13 -1.26 16.48
N THR A 201 9.47 -1.77 15.43
CA THR A 201 8.87 -0.96 14.37
C THR A 201 7.78 -0.03 14.91
N CYS A 202 6.87 -0.53 15.74
CA CYS A 202 5.82 0.27 16.37
C CYS A 202 6.41 1.33 17.30
N GLN A 203 7.47 1.00 18.06
CA GLN A 203 8.16 1.96 18.91
C GLN A 203 8.80 3.10 18.09
N LEU A 204 9.43 2.80 16.95
CA LEU A 204 9.97 3.82 16.05
C LEU A 204 8.88 4.75 15.48
N CYS A 205 7.72 4.20 15.14
CA CYS A 205 6.56 4.99 14.67
C CYS A 205 6.02 5.88 15.78
N TYR A 206 5.83 5.33 16.98
CA TYR A 206 5.32 6.05 18.15
C TYR A 206 6.24 7.19 18.60
N ASP A 207 7.56 6.95 18.59
CA ASP A 207 8.58 7.96 18.90
C ASP A 207 8.78 8.98 17.75
N LYS A 208 8.03 8.82 16.64
CA LYS A 208 8.13 9.67 15.43
C LYS A 208 9.53 9.66 14.82
N ALA A 209 10.27 8.57 15.01
CA ALA A 209 11.64 8.40 14.54
C ALA A 209 11.72 8.01 13.05
N ILE A 210 10.59 7.64 12.44
CA ILE A 210 10.46 7.36 11.01
C ILE A 210 9.26 8.09 10.43
N ASP A 211 9.44 8.65 9.22
CA ASP A 211 8.42 9.35 8.47
C ASP A 211 7.64 8.38 7.58
N THR A 212 6.73 7.60 8.19
CA THR A 212 5.84 6.68 7.46
C THR A 212 4.43 6.65 8.04
N TRP A 213 3.49 6.04 7.32
CA TRP A 213 2.08 5.87 7.70
C TRP A 213 1.62 4.40 7.68
N ASP A 214 2.25 3.56 6.86
CA ASP A 214 1.83 2.19 6.55
C ASP A 214 1.99 1.21 7.74
N PHE A 215 3.04 1.38 8.54
CA PHE A 215 3.21 0.60 9.78
C PHE A 215 2.15 0.93 10.83
N GLN A 216 1.75 2.20 10.95
CA GLN A 216 0.63 2.59 11.81
C GLN A 216 -0.69 1.98 11.33
N TRP A 217 -0.88 1.87 10.01
CA TRP A 217 -2.04 1.18 9.45
C TRP A 217 -2.02 -0.33 9.74
N THR A 218 -0.84 -0.96 9.63
CA THR A 218 -0.68 -2.37 10.03
C THR A 218 -0.99 -2.56 11.52
N PHE A 219 -0.49 -1.66 12.37
CA PHE A 219 -0.77 -1.67 13.80
C PHE A 219 -2.27 -1.51 14.09
N ALA A 220 -2.95 -0.60 13.41
CA ALA A 220 -4.41 -0.44 13.51
C ALA A 220 -5.14 -1.76 13.16
N SER A 221 -4.70 -2.46 12.11
CA SER A 221 -5.24 -3.79 11.78
C SER A 221 -4.98 -4.81 12.90
N PHE A 222 -3.77 -4.82 13.48
CA PHE A 222 -3.43 -5.76 14.57
C PHE A 222 -4.29 -5.56 15.81
N ILE A 223 -4.49 -4.32 16.26
CA ILE A 223 -5.23 -4.05 17.50
C ILE A 223 -6.75 -4.26 17.36
N GLN A 224 -7.25 -4.38 16.13
CA GLN A 224 -8.64 -4.78 15.85
C GLN A 224 -8.77 -6.28 15.57
N ASN A 225 -7.66 -7.05 15.65
CA ASN A 225 -7.59 -8.43 15.17
C ASN A 225 -8.14 -8.58 13.74
N GLY A 226 -7.92 -7.55 12.92
CA GLY A 226 -8.43 -7.43 11.57
C GLY A 226 -7.58 -8.18 10.55
N LEU A 227 -8.23 -8.66 9.49
CA LEU A 227 -7.63 -9.34 8.36
C LEU A 227 -7.61 -8.43 7.13
N ASN A 228 -6.66 -8.69 6.25
CA ASN A 228 -6.44 -7.97 5.02
C ASN A 228 -6.49 -8.96 3.86
N ILE A 229 -7.19 -8.59 2.80
CA ILE A 229 -7.26 -9.39 1.58
C ILE A 229 -6.03 -9.08 0.73
N LEU A 230 -5.25 -10.11 0.43
CA LEU A 230 -4.12 -10.02 -0.50
C LEU A 230 -4.42 -10.85 -1.74
N SER A 231 -4.25 -10.25 -2.91
CA SER A 231 -4.35 -10.95 -4.20
C SER A 231 -3.37 -12.13 -4.28
N ASN A 232 -3.76 -13.21 -4.95
CA ASN A 232 -2.94 -14.43 -5.08
C ASN A 232 -1.90 -14.35 -6.23
N VAL A 233 -1.95 -13.26 -7.01
CA VAL A 233 -0.95 -12.85 -8.01
C VAL A 233 -0.57 -11.40 -7.73
N ASN A 234 0.58 -10.92 -8.19
CA ASN A 234 0.96 -9.53 -7.98
C ASN A 234 0.28 -8.63 -9.02
N LEU A 235 -0.55 -7.69 -8.56
CA LEU A 235 -1.32 -6.76 -9.39
C LEU A 235 -0.78 -5.33 -9.34
N ALA A 236 0.36 -5.09 -8.68
CA ALA A 236 0.97 -3.77 -8.60
C ALA A 236 2.50 -3.85 -8.59
N ALA A 237 3.15 -2.96 -9.35
CA ALA A 237 4.60 -2.78 -9.32
C ALA A 237 4.94 -1.44 -8.69
N ASN A 238 5.90 -1.41 -7.75
CA ASN A 238 6.50 -0.15 -7.34
C ASN A 238 7.53 0.29 -8.39
N ILE A 239 7.30 1.42 -9.02
CA ILE A 239 8.13 2.00 -10.10
C ILE A 239 8.92 3.23 -9.64
N GLY A 240 8.92 3.54 -8.34
CA GLY A 240 9.51 4.76 -7.76
C GLY A 240 11.01 4.70 -7.52
N HIS A 241 11.69 3.64 -7.96
CA HIS A 241 13.10 3.39 -7.69
C HIS A 241 14.01 4.17 -8.65
N GLY A 242 15.07 4.78 -8.09
CA GLY A 242 16.10 5.48 -8.88
C GLY A 242 15.74 6.89 -9.34
N THR A 243 14.50 7.35 -9.12
CA THR A 243 13.96 8.64 -9.59
C THR A 243 13.66 9.63 -8.45
N GLY A 244 14.39 9.54 -7.34
CA GLY A 244 14.28 10.49 -6.21
C GLY A 244 13.17 10.15 -5.21
N GLY A 245 12.86 8.86 -5.03
CA GLY A 245 11.99 8.36 -3.96
C GLY A 245 12.52 8.66 -2.56
N THR A 246 11.62 8.87 -1.60
CA THR A 246 11.97 9.30 -0.24
C THR A 246 12.39 8.13 0.67
N HIS A 247 11.94 6.91 0.37
CA HIS A 247 12.13 5.72 1.23
C HIS A 247 12.65 4.47 0.48
N THR A 248 12.85 4.55 -0.83
CA THR A 248 13.11 3.40 -1.71
C THR A 248 14.49 3.44 -2.38
N ASP A 249 15.51 3.79 -1.60
CA ASP A 249 16.89 4.00 -2.09
C ASP A 249 17.68 2.70 -2.41
N ASP A 250 17.21 1.52 -1.97
CA ASP A 250 17.88 0.26 -2.33
C ASP A 250 17.48 -0.20 -3.72
N ILE A 251 18.21 0.26 -4.73
CA ILE A 251 17.99 -0.09 -6.16
C ILE A 251 17.98 -1.60 -6.43
N ASN A 252 18.58 -2.42 -5.55
CA ASN A 252 18.64 -3.88 -5.71
C ASN A 252 17.61 -4.64 -4.87
N SER A 253 16.66 -3.94 -4.24
CA SER A 253 15.60 -4.61 -3.50
C SER A 253 14.79 -5.51 -4.44
N PRO A 254 14.51 -6.77 -4.03
CA PRO A 254 13.76 -7.71 -4.87
C PRO A 254 12.29 -7.29 -5.05
N TYR A 255 11.82 -6.31 -4.27
CA TYR A 255 10.46 -5.77 -4.32
C TYR A 255 10.30 -4.68 -5.38
N ASN A 256 11.40 -4.23 -5.96
CA ASN A 256 11.40 -3.13 -6.93
C ASN A 256 10.90 -3.64 -8.26
N ASN A 257 9.91 -2.95 -8.84
CA ASN A 257 9.37 -3.26 -10.16
C ASN A 257 9.03 -4.75 -10.34
N MET A 258 8.44 -5.37 -9.31
CA MET A 258 8.00 -6.77 -9.38
C MET A 258 7.05 -6.95 -10.56
N SER A 259 7.16 -8.09 -11.24
CA SER A 259 6.27 -8.41 -12.36
C SER A 259 4.81 -8.35 -11.89
N VAL A 260 3.96 -7.77 -12.74
CA VAL A 260 2.51 -7.79 -12.56
C VAL A 260 1.89 -8.86 -13.46
N GLU A 261 0.83 -9.49 -13.00
CA GLU A 261 0.05 -10.48 -13.76
C GLU A 261 -1.44 -10.16 -13.60
N PRO A 262 -2.21 -10.07 -14.70
CA PRO A 262 -3.64 -9.79 -14.62
C PRO A 262 -4.38 -10.91 -13.92
N ILE A 263 -5.35 -10.57 -13.07
CA ILE A 263 -6.20 -11.57 -12.41
C ILE A 263 -7.38 -11.97 -13.28
N ALA A 264 -7.71 -13.25 -13.28
CA ALA A 264 -8.85 -13.80 -14.01
C ALA A 264 -10.18 -13.55 -13.26
N PHE A 265 -11.24 -13.30 -14.04
CA PHE A 265 -12.61 -13.17 -13.56
C PHE A 265 -13.51 -14.28 -14.15
N PRO A 266 -14.59 -14.69 -13.44
CA PRO A 266 -15.01 -14.23 -12.12
C PRO A 266 -14.01 -14.60 -11.01
N LEU A 267 -13.95 -13.80 -9.93
CA LEU A 267 -13.05 -14.11 -8.83
C LEU A 267 -13.46 -15.43 -8.15
N LYS A 268 -12.47 -16.25 -7.83
CA LYS A 268 -12.65 -17.45 -7.02
C LYS A 268 -12.57 -17.05 -5.55
N HIS A 269 -13.72 -16.93 -4.89
CA HIS A 269 -13.76 -16.56 -3.48
C HIS A 269 -13.49 -17.76 -2.55
N PRO A 270 -12.65 -17.59 -1.50
CA PRO A 270 -12.55 -18.57 -0.44
C PRO A 270 -13.89 -18.71 0.30
N PRO A 271 -14.33 -19.94 0.66
CA PRO A 271 -15.58 -20.17 1.40
C PRO A 271 -15.44 -19.89 2.91
N PHE A 272 -14.29 -19.41 3.35
CA PHE A 272 -13.96 -19.13 4.75
C PHE A 272 -13.19 -17.80 4.84
N VAL A 273 -13.16 -17.22 6.03
CA VAL A 273 -12.35 -16.04 6.35
C VAL A 273 -11.36 -16.44 7.43
N ILE A 274 -10.21 -16.96 7.00
CA ILE A 274 -9.15 -17.50 7.88
C ILE A 274 -7.82 -17.01 7.35
N ARG A 275 -6.97 -16.54 8.26
CA ARG A 275 -5.59 -16.13 7.99
C ARG A 275 -4.77 -17.27 7.40
N ASP A 276 -4.06 -16.99 6.30
CA ASP A 276 -3.03 -17.87 5.76
C ASP A 276 -1.70 -17.66 6.51
N ALA A 277 -1.49 -18.47 7.55
CA ALA A 277 -0.30 -18.38 8.38
C ALA A 277 1.01 -18.72 7.64
N GLN A 278 0.95 -19.48 6.53
CA GLN A 278 2.14 -19.80 5.73
C GLN A 278 2.54 -18.62 4.85
N ALA A 279 1.56 -17.95 4.24
CA ALA A 279 1.77 -16.71 3.50
C ALA A 279 2.33 -15.62 4.43
N ASP A 280 1.74 -15.44 5.61
CA ASP A 280 2.18 -14.45 6.60
C ASP A 280 3.61 -14.71 7.08
N ARG A 281 3.97 -15.97 7.38
CA ARG A 281 5.33 -16.32 7.78
C ARG A 281 6.34 -15.96 6.69
N PHE A 282 6.01 -16.29 5.44
CA PHE A 282 6.88 -15.95 4.32
C PHE A 282 7.03 -14.45 4.16
N THR A 283 5.94 -13.67 4.26
CA THR A 283 5.99 -12.21 4.23
C THR A 283 6.85 -11.65 5.36
N GLN A 284 6.74 -12.19 6.59
CA GLN A 284 7.60 -11.78 7.70
C GLN A 284 9.08 -12.00 7.35
N GLU A 285 9.44 -13.22 6.95
CA GLU A 285 10.82 -13.59 6.63
C GLU A 285 11.39 -12.84 5.43
N SER A 286 10.55 -12.58 4.41
CA SER A 286 11.02 -12.00 3.17
C SER A 286 11.04 -10.48 3.24
N LEU A 287 9.96 -9.84 3.73
CA LEU A 287 9.75 -8.40 3.63
C LEU A 287 10.15 -7.68 4.92
N TYR A 288 9.64 -8.14 6.07
CA TYR A 288 9.83 -7.43 7.33
C TYR A 288 11.15 -7.78 8.04
N ASP A 289 11.73 -8.95 7.75
CA ASP A 289 13.06 -9.36 8.21
C ASP A 289 14.16 -9.02 7.19
N TYR A 290 13.80 -8.37 6.06
CA TYR A 290 14.75 -8.03 5.00
C TYR A 290 15.86 -7.11 5.50
N ASP A 291 17.09 -7.63 5.54
CA ASP A 291 18.31 -6.84 5.71
C ASP A 291 19.13 -6.82 4.41
N PRO A 292 19.13 -5.70 3.66
CA PRO A 292 19.92 -5.55 2.43
C PRO A 292 21.42 -5.86 2.62
N LYS A 293 21.97 -5.58 3.81
CA LYS A 293 23.40 -5.82 4.11
C LYS A 293 23.68 -7.31 4.27
N LEU A 294 22.76 -8.04 4.88
CA LEU A 294 22.87 -9.50 5.04
C LEU A 294 22.78 -10.21 3.68
N VAL A 295 21.84 -9.79 2.83
CA VAL A 295 21.68 -10.32 1.46
C VAL A 295 22.93 -10.08 0.62
N LYS A 296 23.48 -8.85 0.63
CA LYS A 296 24.74 -8.52 -0.07
C LYS A 296 25.92 -9.37 0.46
N LYS A 297 25.97 -9.68 1.76
CA LYS A 297 27.00 -10.53 2.37
C LYS A 297 26.91 -11.99 1.90
N VAL A 298 25.69 -12.54 1.80
CA VAL A 298 25.45 -13.90 1.30
C VAL A 298 25.78 -14.01 -0.19
N GLN A 299 25.34 -13.06 -1.01
CA GLN A 299 25.65 -13.03 -2.44
C GLN A 299 27.17 -12.96 -2.73
N ARG A 300 27.92 -12.18 -1.94
CA ARG A 300 29.39 -12.12 -2.03
C ARG A 300 30.05 -13.45 -1.70
N LYS A 301 29.56 -14.17 -0.68
CA LYS A 301 30.05 -15.52 -0.34
C LYS A 301 29.77 -16.53 -1.45
N ILE A 302 28.55 -16.55 -2.00
CA ILE A 302 28.18 -17.46 -3.10
C ILE A 302 29.01 -17.19 -4.36
N LYS A 303 29.18 -15.92 -4.75
CA LYS A 303 30.05 -15.53 -5.87
C LYS A 303 31.53 -15.89 -5.64
N GLY A 304 31.98 -15.91 -4.39
CA GLY A 304 33.32 -16.38 -4.03
C GLY A 304 33.48 -17.90 -4.18
N LEU A 305 32.44 -18.67 -3.85
CA LEU A 305 32.42 -20.13 -3.98
C LEU A 305 32.27 -20.62 -5.42
N LEU A 306 31.55 -19.87 -6.27
CA LEU A 306 31.39 -20.18 -7.71
C LEU A 306 32.58 -19.71 -8.59
N LYS A 307 33.56 -19.02 -8.00
CA LYS A 307 34.81 -18.59 -8.65
C LYS A 307 36.01 -19.47 -8.26
N MET A 308 35.77 -20.53 -7.49
CA MET A 308 36.71 -21.63 -7.23
C MET A 308 36.29 -22.85 -8.05
#